data_AF-A0A1G9S1Z2-F1
#
_entry.id   AF-A0A1G9S1Z2-F1
#
_cell.length_a   1.000
_cell.length_b   1.000
_cell.length_c   1.000
_cell.angle_alpha   90.00
_cell.angle_beta   90.00
_cell.angle_gamma   90.00
#
_symmetry.space_group_name_H-M   'P 1'
#
loop_
_entity.id
_entity.type
_entity.pdbx_description
1 polymer ?
#
loop_
_entity_poly.entity_id
_entity_poly.type
_entity_poly.pdbx_seq_one_letter_code
_entity_poly.pdbx_strand_id
1 'polypeptide(L)'
;MLINKAYKFRIYPNNKQIELINKTIGCSRFVFNFFLGKQQEKDAYWYIVEELVQNGQLPINNWRGQFLNKFETVKSLPELKKHYSFLKEVDSIALQKSVENLADSYARYYKKQNKKPRFKSKKNRVQSYTTNRQMGI
;
A
#
# COMPACT_ATOMS: atom_id res chain seq x y z
N MET A 1 29.03 3.86 -17.57
CA MET A 1 27.60 3.47 -17.68
C MET A 1 27.34 2.33 -16.71
N LEU A 2 26.51 2.52 -15.68
CA LEU A 2 26.15 1.44 -14.74
C LEU A 2 25.19 0.48 -15.45
N ILE A 3 25.63 -0.77 -15.64
CA ILE A 3 24.79 -1.83 -16.22
C ILE A 3 24.12 -2.57 -15.05
N ASN A 4 22.82 -2.36 -14.87
CA ASN A 4 22.02 -3.10 -13.90
C ASN A 4 21.76 -4.52 -14.43
N LYS A 5 22.16 -5.54 -13.68
CA LYS A 5 21.86 -6.95 -13.98
C LYS A 5 20.61 -7.39 -13.22
N ALA A 6 19.71 -8.09 -13.89
CA ALA A 6 18.55 -8.73 -13.29
C ALA A 6 18.57 -10.23 -13.59
N TYR A 7 18.15 -11.03 -12.62
CA TYR A 7 18.08 -12.49 -12.76
C TYR A 7 16.67 -12.97 -12.44
N LYS A 8 16.21 -13.99 -13.17
CA LYS A 8 14.91 -14.63 -12.97
C LYS A 8 15.13 -16.10 -12.71
N PHE A 9 14.66 -16.57 -11.56
CA PHE A 9 14.80 -17.96 -11.13
C PHE A 9 13.44 -18.57 -10.81
N ARG A 10 13.32 -19.88 -11.03
CA ARG A 10 12.22 -20.69 -10.50
C ARG A 10 12.70 -21.35 -9.21
N ILE A 11 11.93 -21.21 -8.15
CA ILE A 11 12.18 -21.88 -6.87
C ILE A 11 11.23 -23.08 -6.69
N TYR A 12 11.66 -24.05 -5.90
CA TYR A 12 10.87 -25.23 -5.51
C TYR A 12 10.70 -25.23 -3.99
N PRO A 13 9.75 -24.44 -3.45
CA PRO A 13 9.61 -24.29 -2.01
C PRO A 13 9.01 -25.54 -1.36
N ASN A 14 9.42 -25.83 -0.12
CA ASN A 14 8.76 -26.81 0.72
C ASN A 14 7.43 -26.26 1.30
N ASN A 15 6.65 -27.12 1.95
CA ASN A 15 5.33 -26.74 2.48
C ASN A 15 5.37 -25.52 3.42
N LYS A 16 6.37 -25.43 4.31
CA LYS A 16 6.53 -24.28 5.23
C LYS A 16 6.84 -22.99 4.47
N GLN A 17 7.69 -23.07 3.44
CA GLN A 17 8.02 -21.92 2.59
C GLN A 17 6.82 -21.46 1.76
N ILE A 18 6.03 -22.41 1.21
CA ILE A 18 4.79 -22.10 0.48
C ILE A 18 3.83 -21.33 1.39
N GLU A 19 3.64 -21.81 2.62
CA GLU A 19 2.78 -21.16 3.61
C GLU A 19 3.27 -19.73 3.89
N LEU A 20 4.57 -19.55 4.16
CA LEU A 20 5.14 -18.23 4.44
C LEU A 20 5.03 -17.27 3.26
N ILE A 21 5.26 -17.74 2.03
CA ILE A 21 5.09 -16.94 0.81
C ILE A 21 3.64 -16.49 0.67
N ASN A 22 2.68 -17.39 0.86
CA ASN A 22 1.26 -17.07 0.76
C ASN A 22 0.81 -16.09 1.85
N LYS A 23 1.27 -16.27 3.11
CA LYS A 23 1.05 -15.31 4.19
C LYS A 23 1.63 -13.94 3.85
N THR A 24 2.86 -13.90 3.34
CA THR A 24 3.53 -12.64 2.96
C THR A 24 2.76 -11.90 1.87
N ILE A 25 2.34 -12.60 0.80
CA ILE A 25 1.49 -12.02 -0.25
C ILE A 25 0.18 -11.48 0.34
N GLY A 26 -0.48 -12.27 1.19
CA GLY A 26 -1.72 -11.89 1.85
C GLY A 26 -1.58 -10.62 2.70
N CYS A 27 -0.54 -10.57 3.53
CA CYS A 27 -0.25 -9.43 4.41
C CYS A 27 0.15 -8.18 3.61
N SER A 28 1.00 -8.30 2.59
CA SER A 28 1.34 -7.18 1.71
C SER A 28 0.08 -6.63 1.01
N ARG A 29 -0.81 -7.50 0.53
CA ARG A 29 -2.09 -7.10 -0.07
C ARG A 29 -3.01 -6.40 0.94
N PHE A 30 -3.11 -6.92 2.16
CA PHE A 30 -3.88 -6.30 3.24
C PHE A 30 -3.37 -4.89 3.53
N VAL A 31 -2.06 -4.74 3.76
CA VAL A 31 -1.43 -3.44 4.07
C VAL A 31 -1.67 -2.41 2.95
N PHE A 32 -1.51 -2.82 1.68
CA PHE A 32 -1.80 -1.95 0.54
C PHE A 32 -3.24 -1.46 0.57
N ASN A 33 -4.19 -2.39 0.74
CA ASN A 33 -5.61 -2.08 0.72
C ASN A 33 -6.02 -1.24 1.93
N PHE A 34 -5.49 -1.53 3.12
CA PHE A 34 -5.79 -0.78 4.33
C PHE A 34 -5.46 0.71 4.17
N PHE A 35 -4.24 1.02 3.71
CA PHE A 35 -3.85 2.42 3.52
C PHE A 35 -4.48 3.08 2.30
N LEU A 36 -4.77 2.31 1.24
CA LEU A 36 -5.58 2.82 0.13
C LEU A 36 -6.97 3.24 0.62
N GLY A 37 -7.62 2.41 1.44
CA GLY A 37 -8.92 2.72 2.04
C GLY A 37 -8.85 3.99 2.89
N LYS A 38 -7.84 4.13 3.75
CA LYS A 38 -7.62 5.35 4.55
C LYS A 38 -7.45 6.61 3.69
N GLN A 39 -6.74 6.51 2.57
CA GLN A 39 -6.61 7.65 1.66
C GLN A 39 -7.91 7.93 0.90
N GLN A 40 -8.66 6.91 0.50
CA GLN A 40 -9.97 7.08 -0.14
C GLN A 40 -11.01 7.67 0.82
N GLU A 41 -10.99 7.29 2.10
CA GLU A 41 -11.83 7.89 3.16
C GLU A 41 -11.54 9.39 3.25
N LYS A 42 -10.26 9.78 3.30
CA LYS A 42 -9.86 11.19 3.21
C LYS A 42 -10.45 11.82 1.95
N ASP A 43 -10.15 11.29 0.77
CA ASP A 43 -10.63 11.87 -0.50
C ASP A 43 -12.17 12.02 -0.52
N ALA A 44 -12.93 11.11 0.09
CA ALA A 44 -14.39 11.15 0.16
C ALA A 44 -14.93 12.34 0.97
N TYR A 45 -14.26 12.72 2.06
CA TYR A 45 -14.66 13.89 2.85
C TYR A 45 -14.71 15.17 2.03
N TRP A 46 -13.81 15.34 1.07
CA TRP A 46 -13.83 16.51 0.19
C TRP A 46 -15.16 16.61 -0.56
N TYR A 47 -15.61 15.51 -1.17
CA TYR A 47 -16.84 15.47 -1.97
C TYR A 47 -18.09 15.68 -1.10
N ILE A 48 -18.11 15.08 0.09
CA ILE A 48 -19.21 15.27 1.04
C ILE A 48 -19.32 16.75 1.41
N VAL A 49 -18.21 17.40 1.79
CA VAL A 49 -18.22 18.83 2.15
C VAL A 49 -18.62 19.70 0.95
N GLU A 50 -18.16 19.35 -0.25
CA GLU A 50 -18.54 20.05 -1.48
C GLU A 50 -20.05 19.98 -1.74
N GLU A 51 -20.66 18.81 -1.55
CA GLU A 51 -22.10 18.60 -1.67
C GLU A 51 -22.89 19.42 -0.64
N LEU A 52 -22.41 19.49 0.61
CA LEU A 52 -23.04 20.32 1.66
C LEU A 52 -22.99 21.82 1.31
N VAL A 53 -21.93 22.29 0.66
CA VAL A 53 -21.83 23.68 0.18
C VAL A 53 -22.81 23.93 -0.96
N GLN A 54 -22.91 23.02 -1.92
CA GLN A 54 -23.86 23.12 -3.04
C GLN A 54 -25.32 23.12 -2.56
N ASN A 55 -25.62 22.35 -1.50
CA ASN A 55 -26.93 22.32 -0.87
C ASN A 55 -27.20 23.51 0.07
N GLY A 56 -26.26 24.46 0.19
CA GLY A 56 -26.40 25.66 1.02
C GLY A 56 -26.29 25.42 2.53
N GLN A 57 -25.91 24.20 2.96
CA GLN A 57 -25.73 23.86 4.37
C GLN A 57 -24.41 24.43 4.93
N LEU A 58 -23.41 24.66 4.06
CA LEU A 58 -22.14 25.26 4.40
C LEU A 58 -21.80 26.43 3.46
N PRO A 59 -21.12 27.48 3.96
CA PRO A 59 -20.79 28.64 3.15
C PRO A 59 -19.61 28.41 2.19
N ILE A 60 -18.63 27.57 2.56
CA ILE A 60 -17.43 27.30 1.76
C ILE A 60 -16.78 25.97 2.15
N ASN A 61 -16.17 25.28 1.18
CA ASN A 61 -15.39 24.07 1.40
C ASN A 61 -13.94 24.41 1.75
N ASN A 62 -13.61 24.35 3.05
CA ASN A 62 -12.25 24.54 3.55
C ASN A 62 -11.44 23.23 3.66
N TRP A 63 -12.03 22.10 3.29
CA TRP A 63 -11.40 20.80 3.49
C TRP A 63 -10.30 20.57 2.45
N ARG A 64 -9.07 20.32 2.90
CA ARG A 64 -7.95 19.92 2.03
C ARG A 64 -7.39 18.58 2.48
N GLY A 65 -7.71 17.54 1.72
CA GLY A 65 -7.16 16.21 1.92
C GLY A 65 -5.66 16.22 1.71
N GLN A 66 -4.91 15.86 2.73
CA GLN A 66 -3.47 15.68 2.59
C GLN A 66 -3.18 14.51 1.65
N PHE A 67 -2.19 14.70 0.77
CA PHE A 67 -1.68 13.65 -0.09
C PHE A 67 -1.10 12.51 0.74
N LEU A 68 -1.08 11.30 0.17
CA LEU A 68 -0.51 10.15 0.85
C LEU A 68 0.99 10.37 1.11
N ASN A 69 1.37 10.50 2.38
CA ASN A 69 2.76 10.61 2.79
C ASN A 69 3.35 9.22 3.07
N LYS A 70 4.33 8.82 2.27
CA LYS A 70 5.05 7.54 2.42
C LYS A 70 5.60 7.35 3.84
N PHE A 71 6.33 8.33 4.36
CA PHE A 71 7.08 8.19 5.61
C PHE A 71 6.16 8.05 6.81
N GLU A 72 5.09 8.85 6.86
CA GLU A 72 4.05 8.73 7.88
C GLU A 72 3.34 7.38 7.83
N THR A 73 3.01 6.93 6.61
CA THR A 73 2.32 5.65 6.41
C THR A 73 3.20 4.49 6.88
N VAL A 74 4.50 4.50 6.55
CA VAL A 74 5.46 3.51 7.06
C VAL A 74 5.60 3.60 8.58
N LYS A 75 5.66 4.81 9.15
CA LYS A 75 5.74 5.03 10.61
C LYS A 75 4.51 4.53 11.36
N SER A 76 3.35 4.42 10.69
CA SER A 76 2.13 3.85 11.26
C SER A 76 2.06 2.32 11.24
N LEU A 77 2.95 1.63 10.51
CA LEU A 77 2.97 0.17 10.43
C LEU A 77 3.17 -0.54 11.79
N PRO A 78 4.06 -0.09 12.69
CA PRO A 78 4.21 -0.70 14.01
C PRO A 78 2.91 -0.69 14.81
N GLU A 79 2.15 0.41 14.76
CA GLU A 79 0.85 0.51 15.41
C GLU A 79 -0.15 -0.45 14.75
N LEU A 80 -0.19 -0.49 13.42
CA LEU A 80 -1.04 -1.43 12.69
C LEU A 80 -0.76 -2.89 13.08
N LYS A 81 0.51 -3.26 13.29
CA LYS A 81 0.92 -4.60 13.76
C LYS A 81 0.46 -4.92 15.18
N LYS A 82 0.17 -3.93 16.03
CA LYS A 82 -0.41 -4.18 17.36
C LYS A 82 -1.86 -4.63 17.23
N HIS A 83 -2.63 -3.97 16.36
CA HIS A 83 -4.03 -4.31 16.08
C HIS A 83 -4.18 -5.61 15.29
N TYR A 84 -3.24 -5.88 14.38
CA TYR A 84 -3.27 -7.05 13.49
C TYR A 84 -2.03 -7.92 13.69
N SER A 85 -2.08 -8.84 14.65
CA SER A 85 -0.96 -9.69 15.06
C SER A 85 -0.37 -10.54 13.94
N PHE A 86 -1.19 -11.02 12.99
CA PHE A 86 -0.76 -11.80 11.84
C PHE A 86 0.26 -11.08 10.94
N LEU A 87 0.31 -9.73 10.98
CA LEU A 87 1.32 -8.94 10.27
C LEU A 87 2.74 -9.06 10.86
N LYS A 88 2.88 -9.63 12.06
CA LYS A 88 4.17 -9.91 12.69
C LYS A 88 4.79 -11.23 12.20
N GLU A 89 4.00 -12.11 11.59
CA GLU A 89 4.45 -13.41 11.10
C GLU A 89 5.30 -13.33 9.83
N VAL A 90 5.29 -12.18 9.13
CA VAL A 90 5.90 -12.00 7.82
C VAL A 90 7.00 -10.95 7.84
N ASP A 91 7.85 -10.99 6.81
CA ASP A 91 8.93 -10.03 6.63
C ASP A 91 8.42 -8.58 6.64
N SER A 92 8.98 -7.78 7.56
CA SER A 92 8.63 -6.37 7.72
C SER A 92 8.96 -5.54 6.48
N ILE A 93 9.98 -5.93 5.71
CA ILE A 93 10.42 -5.21 4.51
C ILE A 93 9.37 -5.38 3.41
N ALA A 94 8.77 -6.56 3.26
CA ALA A 94 7.68 -6.80 2.32
C ALA A 94 6.44 -5.93 2.62
N LEU A 95 6.16 -5.64 3.90
CA LEU A 95 5.07 -4.74 4.29
C LEU A 95 5.41 -3.28 3.98
N GLN A 96 6.64 -2.84 4.30
CA GLN A 96 7.12 -1.50 3.98
C GLN A 96 7.10 -1.26 2.47
N LYS A 97 7.60 -2.23 1.67
CA LYS A 97 7.52 -2.18 0.20
C LYS A 97 6.10 -2.08 -0.33
N SER A 98 5.13 -2.70 0.33
CA SER A 98 3.73 -2.56 -0.05
C SER A 98 3.23 -1.12 0.10
N VAL A 99 3.62 -0.45 1.20
CA VAL A 99 3.33 0.97 1.42
C VAL A 99 4.06 1.85 0.39
N GLU A 100 5.33 1.57 0.10
CA GLU A 100 6.09 2.32 -0.91
C GLU A 100 5.45 2.22 -2.31
N ASN A 101 5.01 1.02 -2.69
CA ASN A 101 4.31 0.80 -3.96
C ASN A 101 3.00 1.61 -4.03
N LEU A 102 2.26 1.71 -2.93
CA LEU A 102 1.06 2.55 -2.85
C LEU A 102 1.41 4.03 -3.02
N ALA A 103 2.44 4.50 -2.32
CA ALA A 103 2.90 5.89 -2.39
C ALA A 103 3.39 6.27 -3.78
N ASP A 104 4.18 5.41 -4.44
CA ASP A 104 4.59 5.61 -5.83
C ASP A 104 3.39 5.65 -6.79
N SER A 105 2.40 4.75 -6.58
CA SER A 105 1.18 4.73 -7.39
C SER A 105 0.40 6.05 -7.27
N TYR A 106 0.27 6.59 -6.06
CA TYR A 106 -0.34 7.90 -5.82
C TYR A 106 0.50 9.05 -6.40
N ALA A 107 1.82 9.03 -6.25
CA ALA A 107 2.71 10.04 -6.80
C ALA A 107 2.58 10.14 -8.34
N ARG A 108 2.50 9.00 -9.04
CA ARG A 108 2.25 8.95 -10.49
C ARG A 108 0.85 9.43 -10.86
N TYR A 109 -0.16 9.09 -10.04
CA TYR A 109 -1.52 9.59 -10.22
C TYR A 109 -1.59 11.12 -10.09
N TYR A 110 -0.94 11.70 -9.08
CA TYR A 110 -0.90 13.17 -8.89
C TYR A 110 -0.16 13.88 -10.03
N LYS A 111 0.86 13.23 -10.62
CA LYS A 111 1.54 13.71 -11.84
C LYS A 111 0.75 13.47 -13.13
N LYS A 112 -0.49 12.97 -13.05
CA LYS A 112 -1.37 12.63 -14.18
C LYS A 112 -0.75 11.60 -15.15
N GLN A 113 0.19 10.79 -14.69
CA GLN A 113 0.85 9.76 -15.51
C GLN A 113 0.03 8.46 -15.57
N ASN A 114 -0.67 8.14 -14.48
CA ASN A 114 -1.44 6.91 -14.32
C ASN A 114 -2.82 7.20 -13.70
N LYS A 115 -3.73 6.21 -13.79
CA LYS A 115 -5.04 6.25 -13.12
C LYS A 115 -4.88 6.05 -11.60
N LYS A 116 -5.93 6.42 -10.85
CA LYS A 116 -6.00 6.27 -9.38
C LYS A 116 -5.73 4.81 -8.96
N PRO A 117 -4.99 4.57 -7.87
CA PRO A 117 -4.78 3.22 -7.34
C PRO A 117 -6.10 2.53 -6.98
N ARG A 118 -6.15 1.21 -7.19
CA ARG A 118 -7.32 0.36 -6.90
C ARG A 118 -6.99 -0.72 -5.88
N PHE A 119 -8.00 -1.18 -5.14
CA PHE A 119 -7.84 -2.30 -4.22
C PHE A 119 -7.33 -3.55 -4.94
N LYS A 120 -6.34 -4.20 -4.33
CA LYS A 120 -5.79 -5.47 -4.79
C LYS A 120 -6.71 -6.63 -4.40
N SER A 121 -7.05 -7.47 -5.38
CA SER A 121 -7.92 -8.64 -5.20
C SER A 121 -7.12 -9.93 -4.92
N LYS A 122 -7.68 -10.83 -4.08
CA LYS A 122 -7.16 -12.20 -3.91
C LYS A 122 -7.29 -13.03 -5.18
N LYS A 123 -8.30 -12.73 -5.99
CA LYS A 123 -8.64 -13.46 -7.22
C LYS A 123 -7.73 -13.07 -8.40
N ASN A 124 -6.76 -12.18 -8.21
CA ASN A 124 -5.80 -11.86 -9.25
C ASN A 124 -4.97 -13.10 -9.58
N ARG A 125 -4.90 -13.46 -10.88
CA ARG A 125 -4.10 -14.60 -11.38
C ARG A 125 -2.63 -14.46 -11.01
N VAL A 126 -2.12 -13.23 -10.91
CA VAL A 126 -0.75 -12.95 -10.51
C VAL A 126 -0.72 -12.53 -9.05
N GLN A 127 -0.18 -13.40 -8.20
CA GLN A 127 0.06 -13.14 -6.78
C GLN A 127 1.56 -12.92 -6.56
N SER A 128 1.94 -11.76 -6.04
CA SER A 128 3.34 -11.40 -5.84
C SER A 128 3.52 -10.43 -4.69
N TYR A 129 4.74 -10.41 -4.14
CA TYR A 129 5.22 -9.40 -3.22
C TYR A 129 6.63 -8.96 -3.63
N THR A 130 7.05 -7.80 -3.14
CA THR A 130 8.40 -7.29 -3.34
C THR A 130 9.03 -7.16 -1.97
N THR A 131 10.25 -7.66 -1.80
CA THR A 131 11.07 -7.41 -0.63
C THR A 131 12.50 -7.10 -1.08
N ASN A 132 13.25 -6.43 -0.22
CA ASN A 132 14.66 -6.15 -0.43
C ASN A 132 15.48 -7.00 0.53
N ARG A 133 16.63 -7.50 0.05
CA ARG A 133 17.64 -8.08 0.94
C ARG A 133 18.24 -6.95 1.77
N GLN A 134 18.08 -6.99 3.09
CA GLN A 134 19.03 -6.30 3.96
C GLN A 134 20.36 -7.04 3.82
N MET A 135 21.39 -6.34 3.35
CA MET A 135 22.76 -6.83 3.46
C MET A 135 23.04 -6.96 4.95
N GLY A 136 22.81 -8.15 5.51
CA GLY A 136 23.32 -8.50 6.81
C GLY A 136 24.84 -8.40 6.74
N ILE A 137 25.40 -7.63 7.68
CA ILE A 137 26.81 -7.74 8.07
C ILE A 137 27.01 -9.17 8.58
#